data_AF-A0A5D2GT45-F1
#
_entry.id   AF-A0A5D2GT45-F1
#
_cell.length_a   1.000
_cell.length_b   1.000
_cell.length_c   1.000
_cell.angle_alpha   90.00
_cell.angle_beta   90.00
_cell.angle_gamma   90.00
#
_symmetry.space_group_name_H-M   'P 1'
#
loop_
_entity.id
_entity.type
_entity.pdbx_description
1 polymer ?
#
loop_
_entity_poly.entity_id
_entity_poly.type
_entity_poly.pdbx_seq_one_letter_code
_entity_poly.pdbx_strand_id
1 'polypeptide(L)'
;MENEHYNFIKVWILAIISLCYCYYISSKLPKGIFKLFSLTPIFIFFLYLPLTISSVHLVGITAFFLSWLANFKLLLFCFDQPPLSPPPSNLFHFISLASLPIKLKQKTPSQNKSKPPQISILFAIKVIILALLYHCYSYKQNLHKNVVLAMYGAHVYIELELNLALAAIPARAMFGLEIEPQFNEPYLTTSLQDFWGRRWNLMVTSILRPTVYYTMRRISTRLVGSRWTSLPAIITVFVVSGLMHELMYYYVTRVAPTWEMTWFFILHGVAVAVEVLVKKVVPVKMRLHPVVSGAWAIGFHVVTAVWLFLPLLMRNGVDEKAIGEYCKLMDLLKGFLGTCLRSMQSFLFLGLTFWAGSVLVGHVSEWPAEHVALSTSSLGV
;
A
#
# COMPACT_ATOMS: atom_id res chain seq x y z
N MET A 1 -21.14 -5.38 -6.58
CA MET A 1 -20.01 -5.79 -5.72
C MET A 1 -19.65 -7.25 -5.93
N GLU A 2 -20.61 -8.18 -6.04
CA GLU A 2 -20.32 -9.61 -6.26
C GLU A 2 -19.46 -9.91 -7.50
N ASN A 3 -19.78 -9.30 -8.65
CA ASN A 3 -18.99 -9.48 -9.88
C ASN A 3 -17.56 -8.90 -9.78
N GLU A 4 -17.34 -7.93 -8.89
CA GLU A 4 -16.06 -7.26 -8.71
C GLU A 4 -15.07 -8.12 -7.92
N HIS A 5 -15.54 -8.76 -6.84
CA HIS A 5 -14.73 -9.70 -6.07
C HIS A 5 -14.31 -10.90 -6.93
N TYR A 6 -15.22 -11.40 -7.77
CA TYR A 6 -14.91 -12.45 -8.73
C TYR A 6 -13.81 -12.02 -9.71
N ASN A 7 -13.92 -10.84 -10.32
CA ASN A 7 -12.91 -10.31 -11.24
C ASN A 7 -11.56 -10.12 -10.55
N PHE A 8 -11.55 -9.59 -9.32
CA PHE A 8 -10.32 -9.42 -8.53
C PHE A 8 -9.64 -10.76 -8.24
N ILE A 9 -10.40 -11.76 -7.76
CA ILE A 9 -9.87 -13.11 -7.50
C ILE A 9 -9.32 -13.73 -8.79
N LYS A 10 -10.07 -13.62 -9.90
CA LYS A 10 -9.65 -14.12 -11.22
C LYS A 10 -8.34 -13.50 -11.67
N VAL A 11 -8.18 -12.19 -11.52
CA VAL A 11 -6.93 -11.48 -11.86
C VAL A 11 -5.75 -12.03 -11.07
N TRP A 12 -5.89 -12.22 -9.76
CA TRP A 12 -4.81 -12.72 -8.92
C TRP A 12 -4.47 -14.19 -9.16
N ILE A 13 -5.46 -15.04 -9.47
CA ILE A 13 -5.23 -16.41 -9.92
C ILE A 13 -4.39 -16.41 -11.21
N LEU A 14 -4.77 -15.59 -12.20
CA LEU A 14 -4.06 -15.47 -13.47
C LEU A 14 -2.64 -14.92 -13.29
N ALA A 15 -2.45 -13.96 -12.38
CA ALA A 15 -1.14 -13.44 -12.02
C ALA A 15 -0.26 -14.52 -11.37
N ILE A 16 -0.81 -15.31 -10.45
CA ILE A 16 -0.10 -16.43 -9.81
C ILE A 16 0.33 -17.47 -10.84
N ILE A 17 -0.58 -17.90 -11.74
CA ILE A 17 -0.26 -18.84 -12.82
C ILE A 17 0.88 -18.31 -13.70
N SER A 18 0.82 -17.02 -14.05
CA SER A 18 1.87 -16.35 -14.84
C SER A 18 3.22 -16.36 -14.11
N LEU A 19 3.23 -16.11 -12.79
CA LEU A 19 4.46 -16.15 -11.99
C LEU A 19 4.98 -17.58 -11.80
N CYS A 20 4.12 -18.60 -11.75
CA CYS A 20 4.52 -20.00 -11.79
C CYS A 20 5.24 -20.33 -13.10
N TYR A 21 4.74 -19.84 -14.25
CA TYR A 21 5.41 -19.97 -15.53
C TYR A 21 6.82 -19.33 -15.49
N CYS A 22 6.93 -18.09 -14.98
CA CYS A 22 8.22 -17.42 -14.83
C CYS A 22 9.21 -18.24 -13.98
N TYR A 23 8.73 -18.85 -12.89
CA TYR A 23 9.54 -19.62 -11.96
C TYR A 23 9.99 -20.97 -12.52
N TYR A 24 9.10 -21.76 -13.13
CA TYR A 24 9.42 -23.13 -13.55
C TYR A 24 10.05 -23.22 -14.94
N ILE A 25 9.72 -22.26 -15.83
CA ILE A 25 10.13 -22.28 -17.24
C ILE A 25 11.15 -21.17 -17.49
N SER A 26 10.78 -19.90 -17.34
CA SER A 26 11.65 -18.78 -17.73
C SER A 26 12.94 -18.71 -16.89
N SER A 27 12.93 -19.19 -15.65
CA SER A 27 14.13 -19.23 -14.79
C SER A 27 15.26 -20.10 -15.35
N LYS A 28 14.93 -21.13 -16.15
CA LYS A 28 15.87 -22.07 -16.76
C LYS A 28 16.48 -21.53 -18.06
N LEU A 29 15.95 -20.43 -18.59
CA LEU A 29 16.45 -19.82 -19.80
C LEU A 29 17.70 -18.96 -19.52
N PRO A 30 18.62 -18.85 -20.50
CA PRO A 30 19.78 -17.99 -20.37
C PRO A 30 19.37 -16.53 -20.22
N LYS A 31 20.19 -15.76 -19.49
CA LYS A 31 19.99 -14.32 -19.29
C LYS A 31 19.97 -13.54 -20.60
N GLY A 32 19.22 -12.45 -20.58
CA GLY A 32 19.08 -11.52 -21.70
C GLY A 32 17.89 -11.89 -22.59
N ILE A 33 18.14 -12.01 -23.88
CA ILE A 33 17.10 -11.95 -24.91
C ILE A 33 16.11 -13.13 -24.86
N PHE A 34 16.57 -14.36 -24.59
CA PHE A 34 15.70 -15.54 -24.54
C PHE A 34 14.70 -15.47 -23.39
N LYS A 35 15.17 -15.08 -22.20
CA LYS A 35 14.32 -14.84 -21.03
C LYS A 35 13.36 -13.68 -21.28
N LEU A 36 13.81 -12.62 -21.96
CA LEU A 36 12.98 -11.48 -22.34
C LEU A 36 11.84 -11.87 -23.30
N PHE A 37 12.13 -12.65 -24.34
CA PHE A 37 11.10 -13.16 -25.26
C PHE A 37 10.07 -14.03 -24.54
N SER A 38 10.52 -14.95 -23.67
CA SER A 38 9.63 -15.79 -22.87
C SER A 38 8.71 -14.98 -21.93
N LEU A 39 9.18 -13.85 -21.40
CA LEU A 39 8.41 -13.02 -20.45
C LEU A 39 7.60 -11.90 -21.13
N THR A 40 7.79 -11.65 -22.42
CA THR A 40 7.04 -10.61 -23.15
C THR A 40 5.52 -10.80 -23.08
N PRO A 41 4.96 -12.02 -23.27
CA PRO A 41 3.52 -12.25 -23.09
C PRO A 41 3.05 -11.92 -21.66
N ILE A 42 3.88 -12.21 -20.65
CA ILE A 42 3.55 -11.93 -19.25
C ILE A 42 3.51 -10.43 -18.98
N PHE A 43 4.43 -9.65 -19.57
CA PHE A 43 4.42 -8.20 -19.44
C PHE A 43 3.13 -7.59 -19.98
N ILE A 44 2.75 -7.98 -21.20
CA ILE A 44 1.52 -7.49 -21.85
C ILE A 44 0.31 -7.89 -21.01
N PHE A 45 0.29 -9.13 -20.51
CA PHE A 45 -0.81 -9.62 -19.70
C PHE A 45 -0.93 -8.86 -18.37
N PHE A 46 0.16 -8.53 -17.70
CA PHE A 46 0.16 -7.75 -16.46
C PHE A 46 -0.22 -6.27 -16.68
N LEU A 47 -0.08 -5.75 -17.89
CA LEU A 47 -0.67 -4.46 -18.27
C LEU A 47 -2.18 -4.60 -18.55
N TYR A 48 -2.62 -5.73 -19.10
CA TYR A 48 -4.04 -5.92 -19.40
C TYR A 48 -4.89 -6.21 -18.15
N LEU A 49 -4.41 -7.03 -17.21
CA LEU A 49 -5.19 -7.54 -16.08
C LEU A 49 -5.92 -6.47 -15.24
N PRO A 50 -5.32 -5.32 -14.87
CA PRO A 50 -6.05 -4.29 -14.11
C PRO A 50 -7.28 -3.74 -14.84
N LEU A 51 -7.33 -3.80 -16.18
CA LEU A 51 -8.46 -3.28 -16.94
C LEU A 51 -9.77 -4.03 -16.67
N THR A 52 -9.72 -5.24 -16.10
CA THR A 52 -10.93 -6.01 -15.78
C THR A 52 -11.53 -5.66 -14.41
N ILE A 53 -10.90 -4.76 -13.64
CA ILE A 53 -11.33 -4.34 -12.30
C ILE A 53 -11.93 -2.93 -12.39
N SER A 54 -13.14 -2.75 -11.88
CA SER A 54 -13.87 -1.47 -11.95
C SER A 54 -13.74 -0.62 -10.68
N SER A 55 -13.45 -1.21 -9.52
CA SER A 55 -13.25 -0.49 -8.25
C SER A 55 -11.97 0.34 -8.29
N VAL A 56 -12.04 1.59 -7.83
CA VAL A 56 -10.90 2.53 -7.80
C VAL A 56 -9.76 1.99 -6.93
N HIS A 57 -10.09 1.50 -5.75
CA HIS A 57 -9.09 1.01 -4.79
C HIS A 57 -8.44 -0.29 -5.26
N LEU A 58 -9.26 -1.25 -5.70
CA LEU A 58 -8.76 -2.54 -6.17
C LEU A 58 -7.95 -2.40 -7.46
N VAL A 59 -8.38 -1.56 -8.40
CA VAL A 59 -7.65 -1.36 -9.65
C VAL A 59 -6.33 -0.63 -9.41
N GLY A 60 -6.31 0.38 -8.54
CA GLY A 60 -5.10 1.12 -8.19
C GLY A 60 -4.02 0.22 -7.59
N ILE A 61 -4.38 -0.61 -6.61
CA ILE A 61 -3.46 -1.55 -5.96
C ILE A 61 -2.97 -2.62 -6.96
N THR A 62 -3.90 -3.20 -7.73
CA THR A 62 -3.56 -4.25 -8.70
C THR A 62 -2.66 -3.73 -9.82
N ALA A 63 -2.95 -2.53 -10.34
CA ALA A 63 -2.10 -1.87 -11.32
C ALA A 63 -0.70 -1.58 -10.79
N PHE A 64 -0.59 -1.06 -9.57
CA PHE A 64 0.70 -0.80 -8.94
C PHE A 64 1.51 -2.10 -8.77
N PHE A 65 0.89 -3.18 -8.31
CA PHE A 65 1.59 -4.44 -8.06
C PHE A 65 1.95 -5.20 -9.33
N LEU A 66 1.04 -5.30 -10.30
CA LEU A 66 1.27 -6.09 -11.52
C LEU A 66 1.92 -5.26 -12.63
N SER A 67 1.23 -4.21 -13.08
CA SER A 67 1.68 -3.40 -14.23
C SER A 67 3.00 -2.69 -13.95
N TRP A 68 3.26 -2.30 -12.70
CA TRP A 68 4.50 -1.62 -12.31
C TRP A 68 5.49 -2.55 -11.61
N LEU A 69 5.24 -2.98 -10.37
CA LEU A 69 6.26 -3.65 -9.57
C LEU A 69 6.68 -4.99 -10.18
N ALA A 70 5.73 -5.86 -10.49
CA ALA A 70 6.02 -7.19 -11.03
C ALA A 70 6.71 -7.11 -12.39
N ASN A 71 6.20 -6.27 -13.30
CA ASN A 71 6.83 -6.06 -14.60
C ASN A 71 8.27 -5.58 -14.48
N PHE A 72 8.56 -4.61 -13.62
CA PHE A 72 9.93 -4.08 -13.50
C PHE A 72 10.86 -5.08 -12.79
N LYS A 73 10.37 -5.85 -11.83
CA LYS A 73 11.15 -6.93 -11.18
C LYS A 73 11.42 -8.08 -12.13
N LEU A 74 10.45 -8.45 -12.96
CA LEU A 74 10.61 -9.46 -14.01
C LEU A 74 11.53 -8.96 -15.13
N LEU A 75 11.51 -7.66 -15.46
CA LEU A 75 12.48 -7.07 -16.38
C LEU A 75 13.91 -7.19 -15.85
N LEU A 76 14.13 -6.95 -14.55
CA LEU A 76 15.43 -7.20 -13.90
C LEU A 76 15.79 -8.69 -13.92
N PHE A 77 14.82 -9.57 -13.68
CA PHE A 77 14.97 -11.02 -13.75
C PHE A 77 15.42 -11.50 -15.14
N CYS A 78 14.98 -10.85 -16.23
CA CYS A 78 15.49 -11.13 -17.59
C CYS A 78 17.02 -11.07 -17.66
N PHE A 79 17.65 -10.18 -16.89
CA PHE A 79 19.09 -9.93 -16.91
C PHE A 79 19.83 -10.48 -15.68
N ASP A 80 19.22 -11.42 -14.98
CA ASP A 80 19.74 -12.02 -13.74
C ASP A 80 20.07 -11.00 -12.64
N GLN A 81 19.28 -9.92 -12.56
CA GLN A 81 19.44 -8.89 -11.54
C GLN A 81 18.49 -9.12 -10.35
N PRO A 82 18.87 -8.68 -9.13
CA PRO A 82 17.99 -8.76 -7.96
C PRO A 82 16.70 -7.95 -8.21
N PRO A 83 15.57 -8.27 -7.53
CA PRO A 83 15.48 -9.15 -6.36
C PRO A 83 15.12 -10.61 -6.68
N LEU A 84 14.82 -10.96 -7.93
CA LEU A 84 14.33 -12.29 -8.31
C LEU A 84 15.44 -13.25 -8.76
N SER A 85 16.69 -12.78 -8.84
CA SER A 85 17.85 -13.57 -9.26
C SER A 85 18.92 -13.62 -8.17
N PRO A 86 19.43 -14.83 -7.81
CA PRO A 86 18.91 -16.14 -8.22
C PRO A 86 17.47 -16.36 -7.71
N PRO A 87 16.66 -17.19 -8.41
CA PRO A 87 15.30 -17.47 -7.97
C PRO A 87 15.30 -18.07 -6.55
N PRO A 88 14.43 -17.61 -5.64
CA PRO A 88 14.28 -18.20 -4.32
C PRO A 88 13.95 -19.69 -4.43
N SER A 89 14.35 -20.51 -3.45
CA SER A 89 14.07 -21.96 -3.46
C SER A 89 12.59 -22.32 -3.38
N ASN A 90 11.76 -21.41 -2.85
CA ASN A 90 10.32 -21.60 -2.68
C ASN A 90 9.55 -20.76 -3.71
N LEU A 91 8.64 -21.41 -4.46
CA LEU A 91 7.73 -20.77 -5.40
C LEU A 91 6.94 -19.63 -4.74
N PHE A 92 6.43 -19.83 -3.52
CA PHE A 92 5.66 -18.80 -2.82
C PHE A 92 6.51 -17.56 -2.51
N HIS A 93 7.79 -17.75 -2.17
CA HIS A 93 8.71 -16.61 -1.99
C HIS A 93 8.93 -15.87 -3.30
N PHE A 94 9.10 -16.59 -4.43
CA PHE A 94 9.23 -15.97 -5.74
C PHE A 94 7.98 -15.14 -6.09
N ILE A 95 6.79 -15.72 -5.92
CA ILE A 95 5.51 -15.05 -6.21
C ILE A 95 5.35 -13.79 -5.36
N SER A 96 5.57 -13.89 -4.05
CA SER A 96 5.46 -12.74 -3.14
C SER A 96 6.50 -11.67 -3.44
N LEU A 97 7.76 -12.04 -3.71
CA LEU A 97 8.79 -11.07 -4.09
C LEU A 97 8.51 -10.40 -5.42
N ALA A 98 7.94 -11.12 -6.39
CA ALA A 98 7.60 -10.56 -7.70
C ALA A 98 6.42 -9.59 -7.61
N SER A 99 5.34 -9.97 -6.94
CA SER A 99 4.08 -9.22 -6.95
C SER A 99 3.93 -8.16 -5.86
N LEU A 100 4.51 -8.37 -4.67
CA LEU A 100 4.27 -7.51 -3.50
C LEU A 100 5.42 -6.52 -3.27
N PRO A 101 5.18 -5.41 -2.54
CA PRO A 101 6.19 -4.39 -2.25
C PRO A 101 7.15 -4.81 -1.10
N ILE A 102 7.82 -5.94 -1.28
CA ILE A 102 8.68 -6.56 -0.26
C ILE A 102 10.12 -6.65 -0.76
N LYS A 103 11.07 -6.55 0.16
CA LYS A 103 12.47 -6.86 -0.07
C LYS A 103 12.93 -7.94 0.89
N LEU A 104 13.86 -8.79 0.44
CA LEU A 104 14.56 -9.69 1.33
C LEU A 104 15.59 -8.87 2.12
N LYS A 105 15.46 -8.78 3.44
CA LYS A 105 16.60 -8.45 4.29
C LYS A 105 17.34 -9.74 4.60
N GLN A 106 18.59 -9.84 4.16
CA GLN A 106 19.50 -10.84 4.71
C GLN A 106 19.74 -10.48 6.18
N LYS A 107 19.52 -11.45 7.08
CA LYS A 107 19.85 -11.30 8.50
C LYS A 107 21.36 -11.08 8.64
N THR A 108 21.79 -9.85 8.86
CA THR A 108 23.14 -9.60 9.39
C THR A 108 23.16 -10.07 10.85
N PRO A 109 24.20 -10.79 11.33
CA PRO A 109 24.20 -11.40 12.68
C PRO A 109 24.09 -10.42 13.86
N SER A 110 24.13 -9.11 13.62
CA SER A 110 24.15 -8.08 14.67
C SER A 110 22.78 -7.50 15.04
N GLN A 111 21.67 -7.95 14.45
CA GLN A 111 20.32 -7.46 14.80
C GLN A 111 19.53 -8.50 15.62
N ASN A 112 20.10 -8.91 16.75
CA ASN A 112 19.33 -9.57 17.81
C ASN A 112 18.52 -8.52 18.58
N LYS A 113 17.24 -8.42 18.21
CA LYS A 113 16.04 -8.09 19.01
C LYS A 113 14.96 -7.61 18.05
N SER A 114 14.32 -8.54 17.34
CA SER A 114 13.08 -8.24 16.63
C SER A 114 12.00 -7.96 17.68
N LYS A 115 11.75 -6.67 17.96
CA LYS A 115 10.59 -6.27 18.75
C LYS A 115 9.32 -6.82 18.08
N PRO A 116 8.31 -7.26 18.85
CA PRO A 116 7.02 -7.66 18.30
C PRO A 116 6.41 -6.50 17.49
N PRO A 117 5.42 -6.77 16.61
CA PRO A 117 4.80 -5.76 15.78
C PRO A 117 4.01 -4.79 16.65
N GLN A 118 4.68 -3.79 17.20
CA GLN A 118 4.00 -2.65 17.77
C GLN A 118 3.44 -1.89 16.58
N ILE A 119 2.12 -1.89 16.42
CA ILE A 119 1.45 -0.90 15.58
C ILE A 119 1.98 0.43 16.10
N SER A 120 2.82 1.09 15.29
CA SER A 120 3.41 2.36 15.68
C SER A 120 2.25 3.29 16.03
N ILE A 121 2.34 4.02 17.14
CA ILE A 121 1.33 5.02 17.54
C ILE A 121 1.00 5.94 16.35
N LEU A 122 2.00 6.21 15.52
CA LEU A 122 1.86 6.98 14.29
C LEU A 122 0.93 6.33 13.25
N PHE A 123 0.96 5.01 13.11
CA PHE A 123 0.04 4.28 12.23
C PHE A 123 -1.40 4.40 12.73
N ALA A 124 -1.63 4.25 14.04
CA ALA A 124 -2.95 4.43 14.63
C ALA A 124 -3.46 5.87 14.45
N ILE A 125 -2.59 6.88 14.64
CA ILE A 125 -2.90 8.28 14.38
C ILE A 125 -3.30 8.48 12.91
N LYS A 126 -2.57 7.91 11.94
CA LYS A 126 -2.90 8.01 10.51
C LYS A 126 -4.27 7.41 10.18
N VAL A 127 -4.62 6.26 10.79
CA VAL A 127 -5.97 5.66 10.65
C VAL A 127 -7.06 6.57 11.22
N ILE A 128 -6.83 7.18 12.38
CA ILE A 128 -7.78 8.14 12.99
C ILE A 128 -7.94 9.38 12.09
N ILE A 129 -6.83 9.94 11.60
CA ILE A 129 -6.87 11.08 10.66
C ILE A 129 -7.66 10.72 9.41
N LEU A 130 -7.46 9.52 8.85
CA LEU A 130 -8.21 9.07 7.69
C LEU A 130 -9.72 8.99 8.00
N ALA A 131 -10.10 8.42 9.14
CA ALA A 131 -11.51 8.37 9.56
C ALA A 131 -12.12 9.78 9.73
N LEU A 132 -11.35 10.72 10.29
CA LEU A 132 -11.76 12.12 10.41
C LEU A 132 -11.91 12.79 9.04
N LEU A 133 -10.98 12.57 8.11
CA LEU A 133 -11.09 13.07 6.74
C LEU A 133 -12.39 12.60 6.07
N TYR A 134 -12.72 11.32 6.23
CA TYR A 134 -13.96 10.76 5.72
C TYR A 134 -15.20 11.39 6.35
N HIS A 135 -15.19 11.63 7.66
CA HIS A 135 -16.27 12.35 8.32
C HIS A 135 -16.41 13.79 7.80
N CYS A 136 -15.29 14.49 7.60
CA CYS A 136 -15.28 15.85 7.07
C CYS A 136 -15.77 15.94 5.62
N TYR A 137 -15.61 14.90 4.79
CA TYR A 137 -16.15 14.91 3.43
C TYR A 137 -17.67 15.06 3.36
N SER A 138 -18.41 14.66 4.40
CA SER A 138 -19.85 14.91 4.51
C SER A 138 -20.20 16.40 4.52
N TYR A 139 -19.25 17.25 4.93
CA TYR A 139 -19.40 18.71 5.00
C TYR A 139 -18.60 19.42 3.90
N LYS A 140 -18.11 18.71 2.88
CA LYS A 140 -17.21 19.27 1.84
C LYS A 140 -17.75 20.53 1.18
N GLN A 141 -19.07 20.63 1.02
CA GLN A 141 -19.74 21.78 0.39
C GLN A 141 -19.62 23.07 1.22
N ASN A 142 -19.44 22.95 2.53
CA ASN A 142 -19.32 24.07 3.46
C ASN A 142 -17.85 24.49 3.68
N LEU A 143 -16.90 23.71 3.17
CA LEU A 143 -15.47 23.94 3.36
C LEU A 143 -14.90 24.79 2.22
N HIS A 144 -13.94 25.65 2.55
CA HIS A 144 -13.22 26.42 1.54
C HIS A 144 -12.47 25.47 0.58
N LYS A 145 -12.45 25.78 -0.72
CA LYS A 145 -11.86 24.94 -1.78
C LYS A 145 -10.43 24.48 -1.46
N ASN A 146 -9.58 25.38 -0.94
CA ASN A 146 -8.20 25.04 -0.60
C ASN A 146 -8.10 24.04 0.56
N VAL A 147 -9.05 24.05 1.49
CA VAL A 147 -9.11 23.07 2.59
C VAL A 147 -9.46 21.70 2.02
N VAL A 148 -10.45 21.63 1.12
CA VAL A 148 -10.82 20.37 0.44
C VAL A 148 -9.65 19.80 -0.36
N LEU A 149 -8.90 20.64 -1.08
CA LEU A 149 -7.70 20.22 -1.81
C LEU A 149 -6.60 19.69 -0.87
N ALA A 150 -6.38 20.34 0.28
CA ALA A 150 -5.44 19.87 1.29
C ALA A 150 -5.89 18.52 1.90
N MET A 151 -7.19 18.35 2.15
CA MET A 151 -7.77 17.09 2.60
C MET A 151 -7.54 15.96 1.57
N TYR A 152 -7.74 16.21 0.28
CA TYR A 152 -7.45 15.23 -0.78
C TYR A 152 -5.96 14.86 -0.82
N GLY A 153 -5.06 15.84 -0.69
CA GLY A 153 -3.62 15.55 -0.61
C GLY A 153 -3.26 14.66 0.58
N ALA A 154 -3.80 14.97 1.77
CA ALA A 154 -3.59 14.16 2.97
C ALA A 154 -4.19 12.75 2.82
N HIS A 155 -5.39 12.66 2.24
CA HIS A 155 -6.07 11.40 1.96
C HIS A 155 -5.21 10.50 1.07
N VAL A 156 -4.78 10.98 -0.10
CA VAL A 156 -3.95 10.18 -1.03
C VAL A 156 -2.67 9.67 -0.37
N TYR A 157 -1.99 10.52 0.42
CA TYR A 157 -0.78 10.11 1.13
C TYR A 157 -1.05 8.99 2.14
N ILE A 158 -2.02 9.20 3.03
CA ILE A 158 -2.33 8.24 4.10
C ILE A 158 -2.84 6.93 3.51
N GLU A 159 -3.74 7.00 2.52
CA GLU A 159 -4.31 5.83 1.86
C GLU A 159 -3.24 5.00 1.15
N LEU A 160 -2.32 5.65 0.43
CA LEU A 160 -1.22 4.94 -0.22
C LEU A 160 -0.30 4.24 0.78
N GLU A 161 0.02 4.90 1.90
CA GLU A 161 0.83 4.29 2.96
C GLU A 161 0.12 3.09 3.62
N LEU A 162 -1.15 3.24 3.98
CA LEU A 162 -1.94 2.17 4.61
C LEU A 162 -2.10 0.98 3.67
N ASN A 163 -2.44 1.19 2.40
CA ASN A 163 -2.63 0.11 1.43
C ASN A 163 -1.33 -0.69 1.22
N LEU A 164 -0.19 -0.01 1.10
CA LEU A 164 1.10 -0.69 0.95
C LEU A 164 1.52 -1.43 2.23
N ALA A 165 1.24 -0.87 3.41
CA ALA A 165 1.49 -1.53 4.68
C ALA A 165 0.64 -2.80 4.83
N LEU A 166 -0.66 -2.72 4.51
CA LEU A 166 -1.60 -3.84 4.57
C LEU A 166 -1.21 -4.97 3.62
N ALA A 167 -0.86 -4.65 2.37
CA ALA A 167 -0.46 -5.63 1.36
C ALA A 167 0.77 -6.45 1.76
N ALA A 168 1.59 -5.92 2.66
CA ALA A 168 2.81 -6.56 3.10
C ALA A 168 2.63 -7.45 4.34
N ILE A 169 1.51 -7.30 5.08
CA ILE A 169 1.20 -8.09 6.29
C ILE A 169 1.18 -9.60 6.01
N PRO A 170 0.47 -10.13 4.98
CA PRO A 170 0.40 -11.57 4.75
C PRO A 170 1.78 -12.17 4.50
N ALA A 171 2.60 -11.48 3.71
CA ALA A 171 3.92 -11.98 3.39
C ALA A 171 4.90 -11.92 4.58
N ARG A 172 4.75 -10.93 5.47
CA ARG A 172 5.49 -10.93 6.75
C ARG A 172 5.06 -12.08 7.64
N ALA A 173 3.75 -12.33 7.75
CA ALA A 173 3.20 -13.39 8.60
C ALA A 173 3.60 -14.78 8.10
N MET A 174 3.58 -15.01 6.79
CA MET A 174 3.87 -16.32 6.18
C MET A 174 5.37 -16.61 6.06
N PHE A 175 6.21 -15.59 5.82
CA PHE A 175 7.60 -15.81 5.41
C PHE A 175 8.63 -15.11 6.31
N GLY A 176 8.19 -14.40 7.35
CA GLY A 176 9.08 -13.66 8.24
C GLY A 176 9.87 -12.55 7.55
N LEU A 177 9.44 -12.11 6.36
CA LEU A 177 10.11 -11.07 5.58
C LEU A 177 9.88 -9.71 6.24
N GLU A 178 10.96 -8.99 6.48
CA GLU A 178 10.86 -7.60 6.93
C GLU A 178 10.48 -6.69 5.78
N ILE A 179 9.51 -5.81 6.07
CA ILE A 179 9.00 -4.83 5.12
C ILE A 179 9.80 -3.56 5.35
N GLU A 180 10.45 -3.04 4.32
CA GLU A 180 11.01 -1.70 4.41
C GLU A 180 9.88 -0.68 4.50
N PRO A 181 10.04 0.38 5.32
CA PRO A 181 9.09 1.47 5.35
C PRO A 181 8.93 2.04 3.93
N GLN A 182 7.69 2.17 3.48
CA GLN A 182 7.38 2.67 2.13
C GLN A 182 7.46 4.19 2.05
N PHE A 183 7.22 4.84 3.19
CA PHE A 183 7.37 6.27 3.37
C PHE A 183 8.27 6.52 4.57
N ASN A 184 9.01 7.63 4.53
CA ASN A 184 9.83 8.10 5.63
C ASN A 184 9.53 9.59 5.87
N GLU A 185 8.35 9.83 6.41
CA GLU A 185 7.79 11.14 6.75
C GLU A 185 8.16 12.24 5.72
N PRO A 186 7.52 12.22 4.53
CA PRO A 186 7.86 13.10 3.42
C PRO A 186 7.67 14.59 3.72
N TYR A 187 6.84 14.93 4.69
CA TYR A 187 6.66 16.30 5.20
C TYR A 187 7.87 16.83 5.98
N LEU A 188 8.84 15.98 6.34
CA LEU A 188 10.12 16.39 6.95
C LEU A 188 11.25 16.53 5.92
N THR A 189 10.89 16.71 4.65
CA THR A 189 11.88 16.83 3.58
C THR A 189 12.72 18.09 3.71
N THR A 190 13.98 18.00 3.30
CA THR A 190 14.93 19.12 3.28
C THR A 190 15.20 19.64 1.86
N SER A 191 14.78 18.92 0.83
CA SER A 191 14.95 19.26 -0.59
C SER A 191 14.12 18.35 -1.50
N LEU A 192 13.97 18.66 -2.79
CA LEU A 192 13.23 17.78 -3.71
C LEU A 192 13.94 16.44 -3.90
N GLN A 193 15.28 16.45 -3.90
CA GLN A 193 16.06 15.21 -3.92
C GLN A 193 15.80 14.33 -2.69
N ASP A 194 15.69 14.94 -1.51
CA ASP A 194 15.40 14.22 -0.26
C ASP A 194 13.96 13.65 -0.28
N PHE A 195 13.00 14.43 -0.77
CA PHE A 195 11.61 14.02 -0.92
C PHE A 195 11.49 12.78 -1.80
N TRP A 196 11.89 12.89 -3.08
CA TRP A 196 11.74 11.81 -4.06
C TRP A 196 12.70 10.65 -3.84
N GLY A 197 13.91 10.91 -3.34
CA GLY A 197 14.96 9.89 -3.26
C GLY A 197 14.97 9.08 -1.97
N ARG A 198 14.39 9.60 -0.87
CA ARG A 198 14.56 9.04 0.47
C ARG A 198 13.30 9.01 1.34
N ARG A 199 12.21 9.67 0.94
CA ARG A 199 11.03 9.82 1.80
C ARG A 199 9.71 9.41 1.16
N TRP A 200 9.56 9.66 -0.13
CA TRP A 200 8.35 9.35 -0.88
C TRP A 200 8.47 8.01 -1.62
N ASN A 201 7.52 7.11 -1.39
CA ASN A 201 7.37 5.82 -2.07
C ASN A 201 8.71 5.11 -2.38
N LEU A 202 9.35 4.62 -1.32
CA LEU A 202 10.64 3.96 -1.38
C LEU A 202 10.62 2.67 -2.20
N MET A 203 9.45 2.04 -2.38
CA MET A 203 9.29 0.94 -3.32
C MET A 203 9.60 1.38 -4.74
N VAL A 204 8.93 2.44 -5.23
CA VAL A 204 9.16 2.98 -6.58
C VAL A 204 10.62 3.38 -6.77
N THR A 205 11.21 4.08 -5.80
CA THR A 205 12.63 4.46 -5.88
C THR A 205 13.54 3.24 -5.97
N SER A 206 13.24 2.19 -5.21
CA SER A 206 14.09 1.00 -5.18
C SER A 206 13.99 0.12 -6.42
N ILE A 207 12.90 0.22 -7.19
CA ILE A 207 12.74 -0.48 -8.45
C ILE A 207 13.25 0.35 -9.64
N LEU A 208 12.97 1.65 -9.68
CA LEU A 208 13.43 2.53 -10.77
C LEU A 208 14.95 2.71 -10.76
N ARG A 209 15.60 2.64 -9.58
CA ARG A 209 17.05 2.80 -9.46
C ARG A 209 17.85 1.72 -10.21
N PRO A 210 17.65 0.40 -9.98
CA PRO A 210 18.30 -0.63 -10.76
C PRO A 210 17.79 -0.70 -12.21
N THR A 211 16.48 -0.58 -12.44
CA THR A 211 15.91 -0.79 -13.78
C THR A 211 16.26 0.36 -14.74
N VAL A 212 16.13 1.61 -14.29
CA VAL A 212 16.23 2.79 -15.16
C VAL A 212 17.48 3.61 -14.86
N TYR A 213 17.67 4.03 -13.60
CA TYR A 213 18.73 4.98 -13.26
C TYR A 213 20.13 4.43 -13.55
N TYR A 214 20.46 3.22 -13.08
CA TYR A 214 21.77 2.63 -13.32
C TYR A 214 22.03 2.33 -14.78
N THR A 215 21.03 1.81 -15.49
CA THR A 215 21.09 1.58 -16.94
C THR A 215 21.37 2.87 -17.68
N MET A 216 20.58 3.91 -17.43
CA MET A 216 20.72 5.19 -18.12
C MET A 216 22.02 5.90 -17.73
N ARG A 217 22.47 5.77 -16.49
CA ARG A 217 23.78 6.30 -16.07
C ARG A 217 24.93 5.62 -16.82
N ARG A 218 24.90 4.31 -16.99
CA ARG A 218 25.92 3.58 -17.77
C ARG A 218 25.96 4.04 -19.24
N ILE A 219 24.79 4.21 -19.86
CA ILE A 219 24.69 4.72 -21.25
C ILE A 219 25.18 6.17 -21.32
N SER A 220 24.71 7.03 -20.42
CA SER A 220 25.03 8.46 -20.41
C SER A 220 26.50 8.75 -20.11
N THR A 221 27.17 7.89 -19.33
CA THR A 221 28.61 8.02 -19.05
C THR A 221 29.42 7.97 -20.34
N ARG A 222 28.99 7.15 -21.32
CA ARG A 222 29.64 7.03 -22.64
C ARG A 222 29.40 8.26 -23.53
N LEU A 223 28.31 8.99 -23.31
CA LEU A 223 27.88 10.10 -24.19
C LEU A 223 28.28 11.48 -23.68
N VAL A 224 28.13 11.75 -22.37
CA VAL A 224 28.22 13.11 -21.80
C VAL A 224 29.30 13.20 -20.70
N GLY A 225 30.04 12.12 -20.45
CA GLY A 225 31.09 12.05 -19.44
C GLY A 225 30.59 11.89 -18.00
N SER A 226 31.51 11.48 -17.11
CA SER A 226 31.21 11.09 -15.73
C SER A 226 30.64 12.21 -14.86
N ARG A 227 30.97 13.47 -15.17
CA ARG A 227 30.52 14.66 -14.40
C ARG A 227 29.03 14.91 -14.54
N TRP A 228 28.48 14.67 -15.74
CA TRP A 228 27.11 15.05 -16.12
C TRP A 228 26.16 13.87 -16.23
N THR A 229 26.67 12.64 -16.19
CA THR A 229 25.89 11.41 -16.36
C THR A 229 24.66 11.28 -15.45
N SER A 230 24.62 11.96 -14.29
CA SER A 230 23.49 11.92 -13.37
C SER A 230 22.26 12.65 -13.89
N LEU A 231 22.43 13.71 -14.70
CA LEU A 231 21.32 14.55 -15.16
C LEU A 231 20.37 13.82 -16.12
N PRO A 232 20.83 13.25 -17.25
CA PRO A 232 19.96 12.48 -18.14
C PRO A 232 19.35 11.27 -17.42
N ALA A 233 20.10 10.60 -16.54
CA ALA A 233 19.57 9.49 -15.76
C ALA A 233 18.43 9.90 -14.81
N ILE A 234 18.52 11.07 -14.16
CA ILE A 234 17.42 11.62 -13.35
C ILE A 234 16.21 11.89 -14.22
N ILE A 235 16.37 12.62 -15.32
CA ILE A 235 15.24 12.99 -16.21
C ILE A 235 14.55 11.73 -16.73
N THR A 236 15.30 10.73 -17.21
CA THR A 236 14.73 9.46 -17.69
C THR A 236 13.97 8.71 -16.61
N VAL A 237 14.45 8.69 -15.36
CA VAL A 237 13.71 8.06 -14.24
C VAL A 237 12.36 8.75 -14.03
N PHE A 238 12.33 10.08 -14.06
CA PHE A 238 11.09 10.83 -13.90
C PHE A 238 10.15 10.68 -15.10
N VAL A 239 10.66 10.61 -16.33
CA VAL A 239 9.84 10.29 -17.51
C VAL A 239 9.20 8.91 -17.38
N VAL A 240 9.98 7.87 -17.06
CA VAL A 240 9.44 6.52 -16.87
C VAL A 240 8.43 6.48 -15.72
N SER A 241 8.71 7.18 -14.61
CA SER A 241 7.74 7.32 -13.51
C SER A 241 6.46 8.01 -13.97
N GLY A 242 6.57 9.08 -14.77
CA GLY A 242 5.44 9.82 -15.34
C GLY A 242 4.55 8.95 -16.21
N LEU A 243 5.15 8.17 -17.12
CA LEU A 243 4.42 7.22 -17.97
C LEU A 243 3.68 6.16 -17.16
N MET A 244 4.31 5.62 -16.11
CA MET A 244 3.65 4.65 -15.23
C MET A 244 2.49 5.26 -14.46
N HIS A 245 2.61 6.50 -14.00
CA HIS A 245 1.50 7.19 -13.34
C HIS A 245 0.39 7.55 -14.32
N GLU A 246 0.71 7.95 -15.55
CA GLU A 246 -0.28 8.17 -16.61
C GLU A 246 -1.11 6.90 -16.86
N LEU A 247 -0.44 5.74 -16.94
CA LEU A 247 -1.09 4.44 -17.07
C LEU A 247 -1.97 4.10 -15.84
N MET A 248 -1.48 4.36 -14.63
CA MET A 248 -2.27 4.15 -13.41
C MET A 248 -3.51 5.04 -13.38
N TYR A 249 -3.38 6.31 -13.77
CA TYR A 249 -4.50 7.23 -13.88
C TYR A 249 -5.48 6.78 -14.97
N TYR A 250 -4.99 6.28 -16.09
CA TYR A 250 -5.85 5.68 -17.12
C TYR A 250 -6.68 4.50 -16.56
N TYR A 251 -6.09 3.61 -15.76
CA TYR A 251 -6.85 2.50 -15.17
C TYR A 251 -7.94 2.96 -14.20
N VAL A 252 -7.67 4.02 -13.43
CA VAL A 252 -8.60 4.52 -12.41
C VAL A 252 -9.69 5.40 -13.04
N THR A 253 -9.32 6.30 -13.96
CA THR A 253 -10.25 7.26 -14.59
C THR A 253 -11.00 6.67 -15.78
N ARG A 254 -10.41 5.70 -16.49
CA ARG A 254 -10.92 5.14 -17.76
C ARG A 254 -11.12 6.17 -18.88
N VAL A 255 -10.36 7.27 -18.82
CA VAL A 255 -10.36 8.34 -19.81
C VAL A 255 -9.00 8.42 -20.49
N ALA A 256 -8.97 8.80 -21.77
CA ALA A 256 -7.74 8.92 -22.54
C ALA A 256 -6.67 9.77 -21.81
N PRO A 257 -5.38 9.35 -21.85
CA PRO A 257 -4.28 10.09 -21.25
C PRO A 257 -4.23 11.57 -21.69
N THR A 258 -4.15 12.47 -20.71
CA THR A 258 -4.01 13.91 -20.95
C THR A 258 -2.56 14.38 -20.87
N TRP A 259 -1.66 13.50 -20.41
CA TRP A 259 -0.24 13.76 -20.18
C TRP A 259 0.05 14.74 -19.04
N GLU A 260 -0.98 15.20 -18.30
CA GLU A 260 -0.85 16.07 -17.13
C GLU A 260 0.05 15.41 -16.06
N MET A 261 -0.13 14.10 -15.84
CA MET A 261 0.68 13.32 -14.89
C MET A 261 2.11 13.14 -15.36
N THR A 262 2.31 12.87 -16.65
CA THR A 262 3.65 12.79 -17.23
C THR A 262 4.39 14.13 -17.07
N TRP A 263 3.73 15.26 -17.34
CA TRP A 263 4.30 16.59 -17.15
C TRP A 263 4.60 16.92 -15.69
N PHE A 264 3.76 16.50 -14.74
CA PHE A 264 4.05 16.61 -13.31
C PHE A 264 5.41 15.97 -12.99
N PHE A 265 5.64 14.73 -13.40
CA PHE A 265 6.91 14.07 -13.12
C PHE A 265 8.09 14.66 -13.89
N ILE A 266 7.92 15.05 -15.16
CA ILE A 266 8.99 15.71 -15.93
C ILE A 266 9.42 17.01 -15.24
N LEU A 267 8.47 17.83 -14.80
CA LEU A 267 8.75 19.09 -14.10
C LEU A 267 9.54 18.84 -12.81
N HIS A 268 9.12 17.85 -12.01
CA HIS A 268 9.86 17.43 -10.81
C HIS A 268 11.25 16.88 -11.15
N GLY A 269 11.40 16.13 -12.24
CA GLY A 269 12.68 15.60 -12.69
C GLY A 269 13.66 16.68 -13.12
N VAL A 270 13.18 17.70 -13.84
CA VAL A 270 13.97 18.89 -14.20
C VAL A 270 14.34 19.66 -12.93
N ALA A 271 13.41 19.88 -12.01
CA ALA A 271 13.69 20.58 -10.75
C ALA A 271 14.75 19.85 -9.90
N VAL A 272 14.67 18.52 -9.78
CA VAL A 272 15.68 17.71 -9.10
C VAL A 272 17.03 17.74 -9.83
N ALA A 273 17.04 17.71 -11.17
CA ALA A 273 18.27 17.82 -11.96
C ALA A 273 18.95 19.18 -11.77
N VAL A 274 18.18 20.27 -11.78
CA VAL A 274 18.64 21.63 -11.46
C VAL A 274 19.16 21.70 -10.03
N GLU A 275 18.45 21.14 -9.05
CA GLU A 275 18.90 21.10 -7.66
C GLU A 275 20.25 20.37 -7.51
N VAL A 276 20.44 19.26 -8.23
CA VAL A 276 21.72 18.53 -8.28
C VAL A 276 22.83 19.38 -8.92
N LEU A 277 22.51 20.11 -9.98
CA LEU A 277 23.46 21.02 -10.64
C LEU A 277 23.87 22.15 -9.69
N VAL A 278 22.91 22.84 -9.08
CA VAL A 278 23.15 23.90 -8.10
C VAL A 278 24.00 23.38 -6.95
N LYS A 279 23.68 22.22 -6.39
CA LYS A 279 24.47 21.60 -5.30
C LYS A 279 25.91 21.27 -5.72
N LYS A 280 26.19 21.01 -7.00
CA LYS A 280 27.56 20.77 -7.50
C LYS A 280 28.37 22.05 -7.70
N VAL A 281 27.73 23.18 -8.00
CA VAL A 281 28.41 24.44 -8.32
C VAL A 281 28.48 25.38 -7.10
N VAL A 282 27.45 25.38 -6.26
CA VAL A 282 27.35 26.29 -5.11
C VAL A 282 28.12 25.72 -3.91
N PRO A 283 29.06 26.50 -3.31
CA PRO A 283 29.77 26.11 -2.10
C PRO A 283 28.82 25.77 -0.95
N VAL A 284 29.20 24.81 -0.10
CA VAL A 284 28.37 24.34 1.02
C VAL A 284 27.93 25.49 1.94
N LYS A 285 28.80 26.49 2.14
CA LYS A 285 28.53 27.67 2.99
C LYS A 285 27.40 28.58 2.47
N MET A 286 27.11 28.55 1.18
CA MET A 286 26.06 29.37 0.54
C MET A 286 24.75 28.61 0.34
N ARG A 287 24.67 27.36 0.81
CA ARG A 287 23.44 26.57 0.69
C ARG A 287 22.40 27.07 1.68
N LEU A 288 21.14 27.09 1.25
CA LEU A 288 20.02 27.44 2.10
C LEU A 288 19.93 26.50 3.31
N HIS A 289 19.47 27.05 4.43
CA HIS A 289 19.20 26.24 5.62
C HIS A 289 18.19 25.12 5.30
N PRO A 290 18.36 23.88 5.82
CA PRO A 290 17.52 22.74 5.45
C PRO A 290 16.01 22.96 5.65
N VAL A 291 15.62 23.76 6.65
CA VAL A 291 14.22 24.11 6.91
C VAL A 291 13.65 24.98 5.78
N VAL A 292 14.40 25.97 5.31
CA VAL A 292 13.95 26.89 4.24
C VAL A 292 13.88 26.13 2.91
N SER A 293 14.91 25.34 2.61
CA SER A 293 14.93 24.48 1.42
C SER A 293 13.81 23.41 1.46
N GLY A 294 13.55 22.86 2.63
CA GLY A 294 12.46 21.91 2.88
C GLY A 294 11.08 22.54 2.66
N ALA A 295 10.83 23.70 3.25
CA ALA A 295 9.61 24.47 3.04
C ALA A 295 9.39 24.77 1.56
N TRP A 296 10.46 25.13 0.83
CA TRP A 296 10.36 25.33 -0.61
C TRP A 296 10.02 24.06 -1.39
N ALA A 297 10.64 22.93 -1.05
CA ALA A 297 10.35 21.65 -1.69
C ALA A 297 8.89 21.23 -1.47
N ILE A 298 8.36 21.42 -0.26
CA ILE A 298 6.95 21.13 0.06
C ILE A 298 6.03 22.08 -0.70
N GLY A 299 6.31 23.38 -0.69
CA GLY A 299 5.53 24.38 -1.43
C GLY A 299 5.48 24.06 -2.93
N PHE A 300 6.62 23.76 -3.54
CA PHE A 300 6.70 23.34 -4.94
C PHE A 300 5.87 22.08 -5.22
N HIS A 301 5.98 21.07 -4.35
CA HIS A 301 5.20 19.84 -4.47
C HIS A 301 3.69 20.12 -4.36
N VAL A 302 3.24 20.91 -3.39
CA VAL A 302 1.83 21.25 -3.20
C VAL A 302 1.28 22.01 -4.39
N VAL A 303 1.99 23.05 -4.86
CA VAL A 303 1.55 23.85 -6.03
C VAL A 303 1.42 22.97 -7.27
N THR A 304 2.44 22.16 -7.56
CA THR A 304 2.41 21.27 -8.73
C THR A 304 1.38 20.16 -8.60
N ALA A 305 1.10 19.66 -7.39
CA ALA A 305 0.07 18.66 -7.16
C ALA A 305 -1.34 19.23 -7.37
N VAL A 306 -1.61 20.43 -6.87
CA VAL A 306 -2.89 21.13 -7.11
C VAL A 306 -3.08 21.48 -8.59
N TRP A 307 -1.99 21.73 -9.31
CA TRP A 307 -2.05 22.09 -10.73
C TRP A 307 -2.21 20.89 -11.67
N LEU A 308 -1.43 19.81 -11.48
CA LEU A 308 -1.31 18.72 -12.46
C LEU A 308 -1.75 17.34 -11.95
N PHE A 309 -1.79 17.14 -10.63
CA PHE A 309 -2.07 15.83 -10.03
C PHE A 309 -3.55 15.68 -9.66
N LEU A 310 -4.06 16.56 -8.80
CA LEU A 310 -5.41 16.49 -8.26
C LEU A 310 -6.52 16.76 -9.29
N PRO A 311 -6.39 17.72 -10.23
CA PRO A 311 -7.48 18.07 -11.15
C PRO A 311 -7.94 16.89 -12.01
N LEU A 312 -7.03 16.00 -12.40
CA LEU A 312 -7.35 14.84 -13.22
C LEU A 312 -8.23 13.82 -12.49
N LEU A 313 -8.02 13.64 -11.18
CA LEU A 313 -8.88 12.77 -10.36
C LEU A 313 -10.26 13.40 -10.17
N MET A 314 -10.29 14.69 -9.85
CA MET A 314 -11.53 15.42 -9.54
C MET A 314 -12.42 15.61 -10.77
N ARG A 315 -11.86 15.98 -11.92
CA ARG A 315 -12.60 16.20 -13.17
C ARG A 315 -13.32 14.94 -13.65
N ASN A 316 -12.79 13.77 -13.31
CA ASN A 316 -13.34 12.47 -13.70
C ASN A 316 -14.12 11.77 -12.56
N GLY A 317 -14.41 12.47 -11.45
CA GLY A 317 -15.22 11.94 -10.34
C GLY A 317 -14.58 10.78 -9.59
N VAL A 318 -13.26 10.59 -9.71
CA VAL A 318 -12.54 9.50 -9.03
C VAL A 318 -12.56 9.70 -7.53
N ASP A 319 -12.44 10.94 -7.06
CA ASP A 319 -12.52 11.30 -5.65
C ASP A 319 -13.85 10.89 -5.04
N GLU A 320 -14.97 11.19 -5.71
CA GLU A 320 -16.30 10.81 -5.24
C GLU A 320 -16.49 9.29 -5.23
N LYS A 321 -16.00 8.60 -6.27
CA LYS A 321 -16.08 7.14 -6.36
C LYS A 321 -15.24 6.47 -5.27
N ALA A 322 -14.01 6.93 -5.05
CA ALA A 322 -13.12 6.43 -4.00
C ALA A 322 -13.74 6.61 -2.60
N ILE A 323 -14.31 7.78 -2.34
CA ILE A 323 -15.01 8.06 -1.07
C ILE A 323 -16.23 7.14 -0.91
N GLY A 324 -17.05 7.01 -1.96
CA GLY A 324 -18.23 6.16 -1.94
C GLY A 324 -17.92 4.68 -1.74
N GLU A 325 -16.82 4.17 -2.30
CA GLU A 325 -16.35 2.80 -2.06
C GLU A 325 -15.96 2.57 -0.60
N TYR A 326 -15.27 3.54 0.02
CA TYR A 326 -14.89 3.46 1.43
C TYR A 326 -16.08 3.55 2.38
N CYS A 327 -17.03 4.45 2.12
CA CYS A 327 -18.27 4.55 2.91
C CYS A 327 -19.02 3.21 2.95
N LYS A 328 -19.15 2.54 1.80
CA LYS A 328 -19.77 1.20 1.71
C LYS A 328 -19.03 0.16 2.55
N LEU A 329 -17.69 0.18 2.53
CA LEU A 329 -16.88 -0.70 3.36
C LEU A 329 -17.10 -0.44 4.86
N MET A 330 -17.12 0.83 5.27
CA MET A 330 -17.40 1.22 6.65
C MET A 330 -18.79 0.79 7.11
N ASP A 331 -19.81 0.95 6.27
CA ASP A 331 -21.17 0.55 6.61
C ASP A 331 -21.30 -0.97 6.74
N LEU A 332 -20.59 -1.73 5.90
CA LEU A 332 -20.48 -3.19 6.03
C LEU A 332 -19.78 -3.60 7.33
N LEU A 333 -18.70 -2.92 7.70
CA LEU A 333 -18.00 -3.16 8.98
C LEU A 333 -18.86 -2.81 10.19
N LYS A 334 -19.59 -1.68 10.16
CA LYS A 334 -20.55 -1.30 11.20
C LYS A 334 -21.67 -2.32 11.31
N GLY A 335 -22.19 -2.81 10.18
CA GLY A 335 -23.20 -3.85 10.13
C GLY A 335 -22.71 -5.16 10.77
N PHE A 336 -21.50 -5.59 10.43
CA PHE A 336 -20.88 -6.79 11.00
C PHE A 336 -20.63 -6.63 12.52
N LEU A 337 -20.04 -5.52 12.94
CA LEU A 337 -19.83 -5.20 14.36
C LEU A 337 -21.14 -5.15 15.13
N GLY A 338 -22.19 -4.55 14.57
CA GLY A 338 -23.52 -4.51 15.18
C GLY A 338 -24.15 -5.90 15.30
N THR A 339 -23.93 -6.78 14.33
CA THR A 339 -24.37 -8.18 14.37
C THR A 339 -23.58 -9.00 15.39
N CYS A 340 -22.25 -8.83 15.47
CA CYS A 340 -21.42 -9.45 16.50
C CYS A 340 -21.82 -8.98 17.90
N LEU A 341 -22.04 -7.68 18.09
CA LEU A 341 -22.45 -7.11 19.38
C LEU A 341 -23.83 -7.65 19.81
N ARG A 342 -24.79 -7.71 18.87
CA ARG A 342 -26.10 -8.34 19.11
C ARG A 342 -25.98 -9.82 19.44
N SER A 343 -25.15 -10.56 18.71
CA SER A 343 -24.89 -11.98 18.99
C SER A 343 -24.28 -12.18 20.38
N MET A 344 -23.29 -11.37 20.78
CA MET A 344 -22.71 -11.40 22.13
C MET A 344 -23.75 -11.06 23.21
N GLN A 345 -24.61 -10.08 22.97
CA GLN A 345 -25.72 -9.75 23.87
C GLN A 345 -26.73 -10.91 23.97
N SER A 346 -27.07 -11.57 22.86
CA SER A 346 -27.93 -12.75 22.86
C SER A 346 -27.30 -13.94 23.59
N PHE A 347 -25.99 -14.17 23.46
CA PHE A 347 -25.28 -15.20 24.22
C PHE A 347 -25.23 -14.90 25.72
N LEU A 348 -25.01 -13.64 26.10
CA LEU A 348 -25.09 -13.21 27.50
C LEU A 348 -26.50 -13.38 28.06
N PHE A 349 -27.53 -13.03 27.28
CA PHE A 349 -28.93 -13.18 27.68
C PHE A 349 -29.34 -14.66 27.81
N LEU A 350 -28.94 -15.51 26.86
CA LEU A 350 -29.15 -16.96 26.96
C LEU A 350 -28.43 -17.55 28.17
N GLY A 351 -27.17 -17.16 28.41
CA GLY A 351 -26.40 -17.59 29.58
C GLY A 351 -27.06 -17.20 30.90
N LEU A 352 -27.61 -15.98 31.00
CA LEU A 352 -28.37 -15.51 32.15
C LEU A 352 -29.68 -16.29 32.34
N THR A 353 -30.42 -16.58 31.27
CA THR A 353 -31.65 -17.40 31.36
C THR A 353 -31.37 -18.85 31.71
N PHE A 354 -30.26 -19.42 31.23
CA PHE A 354 -29.86 -20.79 31.53
C PHE A 354 -29.39 -20.90 32.99
N TRP A 355 -28.64 -19.91 33.48
CA TRP A 355 -28.26 -19.81 34.89
C TRP A 355 -29.48 -19.65 35.81
N ALA A 356 -30.41 -18.75 35.49
CA ALA A 356 -31.64 -18.58 36.24
C ALA A 356 -32.52 -19.85 36.24
N GLY A 357 -32.64 -20.53 35.09
CA GLY A 357 -33.36 -21.80 34.98
C GLY A 357 -32.71 -22.93 35.77
N SER A 358 -31.36 -22.98 35.82
CA SER A 358 -30.61 -23.98 36.59
C SER A 358 -30.77 -23.79 38.10
N VAL A 359 -30.81 -22.54 38.57
CA VAL A 359 -31.06 -22.20 39.99
C VAL A 359 -32.50 -22.55 40.39
N LEU A 360 -33.48 -22.32 39.51
CA LEU A 360 -34.87 -22.69 39.73
C LEU A 360 -35.09 -24.22 39.77
N VAL A 361 -34.40 -24.98 38.91
CA VAL A 361 -34.48 -26.46 38.91
C VAL A 361 -33.75 -27.07 40.12
N GLY A 362 -32.62 -26.49 40.54
CA GLY A 362 -31.90 -26.91 41.74
C GLY A 362 -32.69 -26.73 43.04
N HIS A 363 -33.58 -25.73 43.11
CA HIS A 363 -34.42 -25.50 44.29
C HIS A 363 -35.62 -26.44 44.41
N VAL A 364 -36.01 -27.15 43.35
CA VAL A 364 -37.17 -28.06 43.37
C VAL A 364 -36.78 -29.50 43.76
N SER A 365 -35.49 -29.87 43.73
CA SER A 365 -35.05 -31.24 44.06
C SER A 365 -34.65 -31.46 45.53
N GLU A 366 -34.72 -30.45 46.40
CA GLU A 366 -34.35 -30.54 47.82
C GLU A 366 -35.53 -30.22 48.73
N TRP A 367 -36.55 -31.07 48.76
CA TRP A 367 -37.49 -31.16 49.89
C TRP A 367 -37.38 -32.57 50.50
N PRO A 368 -36.63 -32.75 51.61
CA PRO A 368 -36.61 -34.02 52.31
C PRO A 368 -37.86 -34.16 53.16
N ALA A 369 -38.54 -35.29 52.99
CA ALA A 369 -39.50 -35.81 53.95
C ALA A 369 -38.74 -36.30 55.18
N GLU A 370 -38.96 -35.72 56.36
CA GLU A 370 -38.50 -36.33 57.62
C GLU A 370 -39.56 -36.28 58.73
N HIS A 371 -39.82 -37.49 59.22
CA HIS A 371 -40.67 -37.87 60.33
C HIS A 371 -40.13 -37.36 61.66
N VAL A 372 -41.02 -36.92 62.56
CA VAL A 372 -40.75 -36.84 64.00
C VAL A 372 -41.81 -37.63 64.76
N ALA A 373 -41.36 -38.71 65.41
CA ALA A 373 -42.00 -39.49 66.46
C ALA A 373 -40.99 -39.48 67.64
N LEU A 374 -41.29 -39.46 68.94
CA LEU A 374 -42.45 -39.80 69.78
C LEU A 374 -42.16 -39.34 71.23
N SER A 375 -43.11 -39.63 72.15
CA SER A 375 -43.00 -39.79 73.62
C SER A 375 -43.38 -38.56 74.49
N THR A 376 -44.59 -38.46 75.06
CA THR A 376 -45.27 -39.18 76.18
C THR A 376 -45.03 -38.61 77.59
N SER A 377 -46.10 -38.12 78.21
CA SER A 377 -46.46 -38.16 79.65
C SER A 377 -47.82 -37.42 79.79
N SER A 378 -48.83 -37.75 80.61
CA SER A 378 -49.18 -38.83 81.55
C SER A 378 -50.48 -38.38 82.25
N LEU A 379 -51.36 -39.32 82.66
CA LEU A 379 -52.40 -39.21 83.72
C LEU A 379 -53.63 -38.30 83.41
N GLY A 380 -54.90 -38.68 83.58
CA GLY A 380 -55.54 -39.84 84.22
C GLY A 380 -56.58 -39.38 85.24
N VAL A 381 -57.89 -39.56 84.96
CA VAL A 381 -59.01 -40.03 85.83
C VAL A 381 -60.11 -40.51 84.89
#